data_AF-A0A366H1T0-F1
#
_entry.id   AF-A0A366H1T0-F1
#
_cell.length_a   1.000
_cell.length_b   1.000
_cell.length_c   1.000
_cell.angle_alpha   90.00
_cell.angle_beta   90.00
_cell.angle_gamma   90.00
#
_symmetry.space_group_name_H-M   'P 1'
#
loop_
_entity.id
_entity.type
_entity.pdbx_description
1 polymer ?
#
loop_
_entity_poly.entity_id
_entity_poly.type
_entity_poly.pdbx_seq_one_letter_code
_entity_poly.pdbx_strand_id
1 'polypeptide(L)'
;MPAGAQLGLPPSTMSTPRIAKPRAHTPPLPGMCAEDKALQTLERYRWPNRNDVQCPRCNNKRLYQERRRGKPGFYRCPAVHRYEGQGISGGPYVFNVRSGTFLEHSGVPLSKWLYCLANLPDFSNRIPATQLAKAIHVTRRTATRMINLIALLDEWAWCKREGIEMPHDSITDDEATIDKFSESTAHIEFLWEYRLEQVRLAKSS
;
A
#
# COMPACT_ATOMS: atom_id res chain seq x y z
N MET A 1 -30.41 -34.32 6.98
CA MET A 1 -28.97 -34.57 6.78
C MET A 1 -28.57 -33.99 5.42
N PRO A 2 -28.14 -32.71 5.32
CA PRO A 2 -27.62 -32.20 4.05
C PRO A 2 -26.13 -32.53 3.91
N ALA A 3 -25.79 -32.95 2.70
CA ALA A 3 -24.47 -33.37 2.26
C ALA A 3 -23.46 -32.20 2.28
N GLY A 4 -22.25 -32.48 2.77
CA GLY A 4 -21.13 -31.56 2.71
C GLY A 4 -20.64 -31.36 1.28
N ALA A 5 -20.80 -30.14 0.76
CA ALA A 5 -20.17 -29.71 -0.47
C ALA A 5 -18.69 -29.41 -0.19
N GLN A 6 -17.81 -30.32 -0.59
CA GLN A 6 -16.38 -30.06 -0.68
C GLN A 6 -16.12 -29.04 -1.78
N LEU A 7 -15.77 -27.81 -1.38
CA LEU A 7 -15.18 -26.80 -2.25
C LEU A 7 -13.79 -27.27 -2.67
N GLY A 8 -13.71 -28.01 -3.79
CA GLY A 8 -12.45 -28.33 -4.44
C GLY A 8 -11.81 -27.07 -5.01
N LEU A 9 -10.66 -26.67 -4.48
CA LEU A 9 -9.77 -25.71 -5.12
C LEU A 9 -9.37 -26.24 -6.51
N PRO A 10 -9.38 -25.41 -7.57
CA PRO A 10 -8.98 -25.85 -8.90
C PRO A 10 -7.48 -26.21 -8.92
N PRO A 11 -7.07 -27.19 -9.75
CA PRO A 11 -5.68 -27.60 -9.87
C PRO A 11 -4.82 -26.43 -10.39
N SER A 12 -3.78 -26.09 -9.62
CA SER A 12 -2.74 -25.14 -10.00
C SER A 12 -2.01 -25.57 -11.26
N THR A 13 -2.47 -25.14 -12.43
CA THR A 13 -1.69 -25.24 -13.67
C THR A 13 -0.46 -24.36 -13.53
N MET A 14 0.73 -24.97 -13.48
CA MET A 14 2.03 -24.31 -13.31
C MET A 14 2.47 -23.52 -14.56
N SER A 15 1.65 -22.61 -15.07
CA SER A 15 2.14 -21.51 -15.89
C SER A 15 2.60 -20.40 -14.97
N THR A 16 3.87 -20.03 -15.03
CA THR A 16 4.40 -18.92 -14.23
C THR A 16 3.67 -17.64 -14.64
N PRO A 17 2.94 -16.97 -13.72
CA PRO A 17 2.29 -15.72 -14.05
C PRO A 17 3.34 -14.69 -14.43
N ARG A 18 3.22 -14.19 -15.66
CA ARG A 18 4.15 -13.19 -16.20
C ARG A 18 3.62 -11.81 -15.83
N ILE A 19 4.49 -10.88 -15.42
CA ILE A 19 4.14 -9.46 -15.30
C ILE A 19 3.52 -9.03 -16.64
N ALA A 20 2.27 -8.58 -16.61
CA ALA A 20 1.60 -8.10 -17.81
C ALA A 20 2.43 -6.95 -18.42
N LYS A 21 2.47 -6.85 -19.76
CA LYS A 21 3.11 -5.71 -20.41
C LYS A 21 2.52 -4.41 -19.84
N PRO A 22 3.33 -3.36 -19.58
CA PRO A 22 2.82 -2.09 -19.11
C PRO A 22 1.74 -1.60 -20.06
N ARG A 23 0.55 -1.32 -19.52
CA ARG A 23 -0.65 -0.95 -20.28
C ARG A 23 -0.68 0.56 -20.49
N ALA A 24 -1.46 1.03 -21.44
CA ALA A 24 -1.52 2.45 -21.81
C ALA A 24 -1.89 3.40 -20.66
N HIS A 25 -2.57 2.91 -19.61
CA HIS A 25 -2.93 3.68 -18.41
C HIS A 25 -1.97 3.49 -17.22
N THR A 26 -0.95 2.63 -17.34
CA THR A 26 0.00 2.39 -16.25
C THR A 26 0.81 3.67 -16.03
N PRO A 27 0.96 4.16 -14.79
CA PRO A 27 1.83 5.30 -14.53
C PRO A 27 3.23 5.02 -15.10
N PRO A 28 3.83 6.00 -15.81
CA PRO A 28 5.09 5.78 -16.51
C PRO A 28 6.17 5.27 -15.54
N LEU A 29 7.05 4.40 -16.05
CA LEU A 29 8.21 3.90 -15.31
C LEU A 29 9.02 5.08 -14.71
N PRO A 30 9.73 4.88 -13.58
CA PRO A 30 10.21 5.98 -12.74
C PRO A 30 11.20 6.92 -13.44
N GLY A 31 10.70 8.05 -13.96
CA GLY A 31 11.48 9.27 -14.22
C GLY A 31 11.22 10.30 -13.10
N MET A 32 12.02 11.36 -13.00
CA MET A 32 11.90 12.37 -11.93
C MET A 32 10.50 13.01 -11.85
N CYS A 33 9.78 13.13 -12.98
CA CYS A 33 8.39 13.60 -13.03
C CYS A 33 7.33 12.56 -12.61
N ALA A 34 7.70 11.29 -12.43
CA ALA A 34 6.80 10.21 -12.04
C ALA A 34 6.53 10.20 -10.53
N GLU A 35 7.48 10.63 -9.70
CA GLU A 35 7.31 10.65 -8.23
C GLU A 35 6.30 11.71 -7.77
N ASP A 36 6.37 12.92 -8.33
CA ASP A 36 5.43 14.00 -7.96
C ASP A 36 4.00 13.67 -8.42
N LYS A 37 3.86 13.04 -9.60
CA LYS A 37 2.57 12.52 -10.07
C LYS A 37 2.07 11.38 -9.18
N ALA A 38 2.94 10.46 -8.78
CA ALA A 38 2.59 9.37 -7.87
C ALA A 38 2.10 9.91 -6.52
N LEU A 39 2.75 10.95 -5.99
CA LEU A 39 2.31 11.63 -4.78
C LEU A 39 0.92 12.24 -4.97
N GLN A 40 0.72 13.04 -6.01
CA GLN A 40 -0.59 13.66 -6.28
C GLN A 40 -1.70 12.63 -6.50
N THR A 41 -1.41 11.53 -7.19
CA THR A 41 -2.38 10.44 -7.37
C THR A 41 -2.78 9.88 -6.01
N LEU A 42 -1.82 9.49 -5.16
CA LEU A 42 -2.14 8.95 -3.84
C LEU A 42 -2.80 9.96 -2.90
N GLU A 43 -2.44 11.25 -2.98
CA GLU A 43 -3.12 12.30 -2.22
C GLU A 43 -4.62 12.33 -2.54
N ARG A 44 -5.00 12.17 -3.81
CA ARG A 44 -6.42 12.15 -4.23
C ARG A 44 -7.19 10.96 -3.69
N TYR A 45 -6.57 9.78 -3.59
CA TYR A 45 -7.21 8.59 -3.02
C TYR A 45 -7.31 8.70 -1.50
N ARG A 46 -6.25 9.16 -0.84
CA ARG A 46 -6.24 9.25 0.63
C ARG A 46 -7.09 10.40 1.16
N TRP A 47 -7.07 11.54 0.48
CA TRP A 47 -7.79 12.77 0.84
C TRP A 47 -8.48 13.34 -0.40
N PRO A 48 -9.66 12.82 -0.77
CA PRO A 48 -10.38 13.28 -1.96
C PRO A 48 -10.76 14.76 -1.85
N ASN A 49 -11.07 15.23 -0.63
CA ASN A 49 -11.31 16.64 -0.37
C ASN A 49 -10.13 17.30 0.33
N ARG A 50 -9.86 18.56 -0.03
CA ARG A 50 -8.80 19.37 0.58
C ARG A 50 -8.95 19.57 2.09
N ASN A 51 -10.18 19.45 2.62
CA ASN A 51 -10.49 19.60 4.05
C ASN A 51 -10.46 18.29 4.85
N ASP A 52 -10.21 17.15 4.19
CA ASP A 52 -10.22 15.83 4.84
C ASP A 52 -8.82 15.34 5.24
N VAL A 53 -7.78 16.17 5.01
CA VAL A 53 -6.44 15.88 5.49
C VAL A 53 -6.48 15.82 7.02
N GLN A 54 -6.17 14.65 7.56
CA GLN A 54 -6.19 14.36 8.99
C GLN A 54 -4.84 13.80 9.41
N CYS A 55 -4.37 14.23 10.58
CA CYS A 55 -3.19 13.63 11.20
C CYS A 55 -3.48 12.18 11.61
N PRO A 56 -2.67 11.18 11.19
CA PRO A 56 -2.92 9.77 11.51
C PRO A 56 -2.80 9.43 13.00
N ARG A 57 -2.27 10.33 13.84
CA ARG A 57 -2.14 10.13 15.29
C ARG A 57 -3.21 10.80 16.15
N CYS A 58 -3.80 11.90 15.69
CA CYS A 58 -4.74 12.69 16.51
C CYS A 58 -6.01 13.11 15.77
N ASN A 59 -6.14 12.72 14.50
CA ASN A 59 -7.24 13.05 13.60
C ASN A 59 -7.54 14.56 13.48
N ASN A 60 -6.58 15.42 13.87
CA ASN A 60 -6.75 16.86 13.77
C ASN A 60 -6.66 17.30 12.30
N LYS A 61 -7.59 18.19 11.90
CA LYS A 61 -7.70 18.76 10.55
C LYS A 61 -6.93 20.07 10.39
N ARG A 62 -6.51 20.70 11.49
CA ARG A 62 -5.72 21.95 11.48
C ARG A 62 -4.25 21.64 11.19
N LEU A 63 -3.92 21.55 9.91
CA LEU A 63 -2.60 21.13 9.43
C LEU A 63 -1.94 22.21 8.58
N TYR A 64 -0.62 22.28 8.65
CA TYR A 64 0.19 23.16 7.81
C TYR A 64 0.91 22.36 6.74
N GLN A 65 0.85 22.79 5.48
CA GLN A 65 1.67 22.20 4.43
C GLN A 65 3.11 22.69 4.58
N GLU A 66 4.05 21.76 4.71
CA GLU A 66 5.48 22.04 4.82
C GLU A 66 6.19 21.52 3.57
N ARG A 67 7.18 22.28 3.08
CA ARG A 67 8.09 21.80 2.03
C ARG A 67 9.39 21.39 2.68
N ARG A 68 9.79 20.14 2.52
CA ARG A 68 11.10 19.66 2.99
C ARG A 68 12.01 19.43 1.81
N ARG A 69 13.19 20.08 1.84
CA ARG A 69 14.22 19.95 0.79
C ARG A 69 13.67 20.19 -0.63
N GLY A 70 12.79 21.18 -0.76
CA GLY A 70 12.14 21.53 -2.03
C GLY A 70 11.03 20.58 -2.50
N LYS A 71 10.75 19.49 -1.76
CA LYS A 71 9.72 18.51 -2.12
C LYS A 71 8.37 18.87 -1.45
N PRO A 72 7.28 18.99 -2.22
CA PRO A 72 5.93 19.13 -1.68
C PRO A 72 5.40 17.80 -1.11
N GLY A 73 4.28 17.84 -0.38
CA GLY A 73 3.59 16.64 0.13
C GLY A 73 3.87 16.28 1.60
N PHE A 74 4.43 17.20 2.39
CA PHE A 74 4.54 17.04 3.84
C PHE A 74 3.49 17.89 4.55
N TYR A 75 2.92 17.32 5.60
CA TYR A 75 1.93 17.96 6.47
C TYR A 75 2.47 17.98 7.88
N ARG A 76 2.40 19.14 8.51
CA ARG A 76 2.82 19.38 9.89
C ARG A 76 1.59 19.53 10.75
N CYS A 77 1.43 18.62 11.69
CA CYS A 77 0.46 18.73 12.77
C CYS A 77 1.03 19.65 13.87
N PRO A 78 0.32 20.73 14.25
CA PRO A 78 0.73 21.59 15.36
C PRO A 78 0.44 20.98 16.73
N ALA A 79 -0.34 19.90 16.80
CA ALA A 79 -0.62 19.22 18.04
C ALA A 79 0.66 18.59 18.61
N VAL A 80 0.78 18.65 19.93
CA VAL A 80 1.88 18.07 20.69
C VAL A 80 1.64 16.56 20.77
N HIS A 81 2.46 15.78 20.09
CA HIS A 81 2.38 14.32 20.14
C HIS A 81 3.42 13.78 21.13
N ARG A 82 2.99 12.94 22.07
CA ARG A 82 3.93 12.14 22.88
C ARG A 82 4.59 11.11 21.96
N TYR A 83 5.92 11.09 21.95
CA TYR A 83 6.65 9.93 21.46
C TYR A 83 6.73 8.93 22.61
N GLU A 84 6.36 7.68 22.38
CA GLU A 84 6.62 6.59 23.34
C GLU A 84 8.11 6.57 23.65
N GLY A 85 8.45 6.77 24.93
CA GLY A 85 9.84 6.78 25.43
C GLY A 85 10.50 8.16 25.61
N GLN A 86 9.85 9.29 25.28
CA GLN A 86 10.38 10.64 25.58
C GLN A 86 9.46 11.38 26.56
N GLY A 87 9.99 11.68 27.75
CA GLY A 87 9.27 12.43 28.79
C GLY A 87 8.90 13.85 28.35
N ILE A 88 7.68 14.29 28.73
CA ILE A 88 7.08 15.64 28.83
C ILE A 88 7.15 16.57 27.59
N SER A 89 8.10 16.41 26.66
CA SER A 89 8.31 17.27 25.50
C SER A 89 7.80 16.60 24.22
N GLY A 90 6.49 16.59 24.03
CA GLY A 90 5.93 16.23 22.74
C GLY A 90 6.28 17.27 21.67
N GLY A 91 6.58 16.83 20.46
CA GLY A 91 6.91 17.71 19.33
C GLY A 91 5.79 17.76 18.29
N PRO A 92 5.81 18.76 17.38
CA PRO A 92 4.94 18.75 16.20
C PRO A 92 5.26 17.54 15.33
N TYR A 93 4.22 16.80 14.93
CA TYR A 93 4.37 15.60 14.11
C TYR A 93 4.29 15.96 12.63
N VAL A 94 5.31 15.55 11.87
CA VAL A 94 5.36 15.74 10.42
C VAL A 94 5.06 14.39 9.77
N PHE A 95 4.10 14.39 8.87
CA PHE A 95 3.68 13.20 8.14
C PHE A 95 3.54 13.47 6.65
N ASN A 96 3.43 12.40 5.88
CA ASN A 96 3.19 12.43 4.45
C ASN A 96 2.08 11.42 4.09
N VAL A 97 1.79 11.31 2.81
CA VAL A 97 0.78 10.39 2.25
C VAL A 97 1.11 8.92 2.53
N ARG A 98 2.36 8.58 2.87
CA ARG A 98 2.80 7.23 3.21
C ARG A 98 2.67 6.94 4.71
N SER A 99 2.52 7.95 5.57
CA SER A 99 2.50 7.78 7.02
C SER A 99 1.30 6.95 7.47
N GLY A 100 1.49 6.03 8.41
CA GLY A 100 0.46 5.08 8.85
C GLY A 100 0.15 3.99 7.82
N THR A 101 1.04 3.75 6.84
CA THR A 101 0.90 2.64 5.89
C THR A 101 2.20 1.84 5.82
N PHE A 102 2.18 0.66 5.21
CA PHE A 102 3.39 -0.13 4.95
C PHE A 102 4.39 0.56 4.01
N LEU A 103 3.99 1.65 3.34
CA LEU A 103 4.88 2.49 2.53
C LEU A 103 5.75 3.41 3.40
N GLU A 104 5.40 3.60 4.68
CA GLU A 104 6.16 4.40 5.64
C GLU A 104 7.54 3.79 5.86
N HIS A 105 8.56 4.64 5.91
CA HIS A 105 9.97 4.25 5.99
C HIS A 105 10.50 3.35 4.85
N SER A 106 9.71 3.07 3.81
CA SER A 106 10.22 2.34 2.65
C SER A 106 11.24 3.20 1.89
N GLY A 107 12.44 2.66 1.67
CA GLY A 107 13.47 3.29 0.82
C GLY A 107 13.14 3.22 -0.68
N VAL A 108 11.99 2.62 -1.03
CA VAL A 108 11.54 2.43 -2.41
C VAL A 108 10.75 3.68 -2.86
N PRO A 109 11.02 4.20 -4.08
CA PRO A 109 10.25 5.30 -4.66
C PRO A 109 8.74 4.96 -4.78
N LEU A 110 7.88 5.97 -4.69
CA LEU A 110 6.41 5.77 -4.70
C LEU A 110 5.91 5.29 -6.05
N SER A 111 6.50 5.77 -7.13
CA SER A 111 6.16 5.34 -8.49
C SER A 111 6.31 3.84 -8.66
N LYS A 112 7.35 3.23 -8.06
CA LYS A 112 7.56 1.77 -8.08
C LYS A 112 6.48 1.03 -7.29
N TRP A 113 6.08 1.57 -6.13
CA TRP A 113 4.98 1.01 -5.35
C TRP A 113 3.66 1.06 -6.11
N LEU A 114 3.32 2.20 -6.72
CA LEU A 114 2.11 2.37 -7.52
C LEU A 114 2.08 1.46 -8.74
N TYR A 115 3.24 1.29 -9.39
CA TYR A 115 3.39 0.33 -10.47
C TYR A 115 3.08 -1.09 -10.00
N CYS A 116 3.64 -1.53 -8.87
CA CYS A 116 3.36 -2.85 -8.33
C CYS A 116 1.89 -3.01 -7.93
N LEU A 117 1.30 -2.02 -7.26
CA LEU A 117 -0.11 -2.03 -6.88
C LEU A 117 -1.04 -2.12 -8.09
N ALA A 118 -0.67 -1.53 -9.24
CA ALA A 118 -1.46 -1.58 -10.46
C ALA A 118 -1.28 -2.87 -11.29
N ASN A 119 -0.09 -3.47 -11.26
CA ASN A 119 0.28 -4.56 -12.20
C ASN A 119 0.40 -5.94 -11.55
N LEU A 120 0.54 -6.03 -10.23
CA LEU A 120 0.58 -7.34 -9.58
C LEU A 120 -0.81 -7.97 -9.61
N PRO A 121 -0.91 -9.26 -9.97
CA PRO A 121 -2.15 -10.02 -9.87
C PRO A 121 -2.58 -10.17 -8.42
N ASP A 122 -3.81 -10.64 -8.22
CA ASP A 122 -4.36 -10.95 -6.90
C ASP A 122 -3.50 -11.99 -6.16
N PHE A 123 -3.60 -12.03 -4.83
CA PHE A 123 -2.80 -12.89 -3.96
C PHE A 123 -2.83 -14.39 -4.30
N SER A 124 -3.84 -14.85 -5.05
CA SER A 124 -3.98 -16.22 -5.53
C SER A 124 -2.99 -16.60 -6.64
N ASN A 125 -2.38 -15.64 -7.33
CA ASN A 125 -1.50 -15.89 -8.47
C ASN A 125 -0.14 -15.21 -8.32
N ARG A 126 0.81 -15.84 -7.62
CA ARG A 126 2.06 -15.18 -7.22
C ARG A 126 3.09 -15.09 -8.34
N ILE A 127 3.50 -13.86 -8.66
CA ILE A 127 4.64 -13.60 -9.53
C ILE A 127 5.95 -13.92 -8.79
N PRO A 128 6.92 -14.58 -9.43
CA PRO A 128 8.21 -14.82 -8.81
C PRO A 128 8.95 -13.50 -8.51
N ALA A 129 9.47 -13.35 -7.29
CA ALA A 129 10.16 -12.13 -6.84
C ALA A 129 11.35 -11.73 -7.73
N THR A 130 12.01 -12.71 -8.36
CA THR A 130 13.11 -12.47 -9.32
C THR A 130 12.63 -11.76 -10.58
N GLN A 131 11.42 -12.05 -11.05
CA GLN A 131 10.83 -11.39 -12.21
C GLN A 131 10.42 -9.95 -11.88
N LEU A 132 9.81 -9.73 -10.71
CA LEU A 132 9.47 -8.39 -10.25
C LEU A 132 10.73 -7.54 -10.07
N ALA A 133 11.76 -8.07 -9.40
CA ALA A 133 13.03 -7.40 -9.19
C ALA A 133 13.65 -6.88 -10.51
N LYS A 134 13.61 -7.69 -11.58
CA LYS A 134 14.09 -7.31 -12.91
C LYS A 134 13.24 -6.22 -13.56
N ALA A 135 11.91 -6.29 -13.40
CA ALA A 135 10.99 -5.34 -14.04
C ALA A 135 11.07 -3.92 -13.45
N ILE A 136 11.21 -3.80 -12.12
CA ILE A 136 11.22 -2.49 -11.42
C ILE A 136 12.62 -2.04 -10.99
N HIS A 137 13.66 -2.80 -11.34
CA HIS A 137 15.05 -2.57 -10.94
C HIS A 137 15.20 -2.36 -9.42
N VAL A 138 14.85 -3.37 -8.64
CA VAL A 138 15.07 -3.41 -7.18
C VAL A 138 15.71 -4.74 -6.77
N THR A 139 16.17 -4.84 -5.53
CA THR A 139 16.72 -6.10 -5.02
C THR A 139 15.64 -7.17 -4.91
N ARG A 140 16.03 -8.46 -5.02
CA ARG A 140 15.11 -9.60 -4.82
C ARG A 140 14.40 -9.51 -3.46
N ARG A 141 15.12 -9.19 -2.37
CA ARG A 141 14.55 -9.07 -1.02
C ARG A 141 13.50 -7.98 -0.94
N THR A 142 13.76 -6.83 -1.56
CA THR A 142 12.77 -5.74 -1.67
C THR A 142 11.54 -6.17 -2.46
N ALA A 143 11.73 -6.84 -3.61
CA ALA A 143 10.63 -7.33 -4.43
C ALA A 143 9.76 -8.36 -3.68
N THR A 144 10.37 -9.30 -2.95
CA THR A 144 9.65 -10.25 -2.09
C THR A 144 8.82 -9.52 -1.05
N ARG A 145 9.40 -8.54 -0.35
CA ARG A 145 8.67 -7.74 0.65
C ARG A 145 7.49 -7.00 0.02
N MET A 146 7.65 -6.42 -1.17
CA MET A 146 6.56 -5.74 -1.89
C MET A 146 5.42 -6.69 -2.25
N ILE A 147 5.73 -7.88 -2.75
CA ILE A 147 4.73 -8.91 -3.11
C ILE A 147 3.95 -9.33 -1.87
N ASN A 148 4.66 -9.63 -0.78
CA ASN A 148 4.05 -10.05 0.47
C ASN A 148 3.10 -9.00 1.05
N LEU A 149 3.51 -7.73 1.04
CA LEU A 149 2.69 -6.61 1.51
C LEU A 149 1.43 -6.39 0.66
N ILE A 150 1.53 -6.53 -0.66
CA ILE A 150 0.39 -6.38 -1.56
C ILE A 150 -0.56 -7.59 -1.41
N ALA A 151 -0.03 -8.79 -1.24
CA ALA A 151 -0.84 -9.97 -0.95
C ALA A 151 -1.60 -9.81 0.37
N LEU A 152 -0.94 -9.31 1.42
CA LEU A 152 -1.56 -9.03 2.71
C LEU A 152 -2.65 -7.95 2.59
N LEU A 153 -2.45 -6.92 1.75
CA LEU A 153 -3.46 -5.92 1.43
C LEU A 153 -4.71 -6.53 0.78
N ASP A 154 -4.51 -7.42 -0.20
CA ASP A 154 -5.62 -8.08 -0.89
C ASP A 154 -6.38 -9.04 0.05
N GLU A 155 -5.66 -9.76 0.91
CA GLU A 155 -6.21 -10.66 1.93
C GLU A 155 -7.04 -9.87 2.94
N TRP A 156 -6.50 -8.76 3.47
CA TRP A 156 -7.22 -7.83 4.34
C TRP A 156 -8.50 -7.31 3.72
N ALA A 157 -8.46 -6.90 2.45
CA ALA A 157 -9.62 -6.39 1.77
C ALA A 157 -10.68 -7.47 1.47
N TRP A 158 -10.27 -8.73 1.37
CA TRP A 158 -11.17 -9.87 1.29
C TRP A 158 -11.83 -10.14 2.64
N CYS A 159 -11.05 -10.31 3.71
CA CYS A 159 -11.55 -10.51 5.07
C CYS A 159 -12.52 -9.40 5.51
N LYS A 160 -12.16 -8.13 5.26
CA LYS A 160 -13.02 -6.97 5.57
C LYS A 160 -14.38 -7.02 4.86
N ARG A 161 -14.44 -7.50 3.61
CA ARG A 161 -15.68 -7.64 2.85
C ARG A 161 -16.58 -8.75 3.37
N GLU A 162 -15.98 -9.87 3.74
CA GLU A 162 -16.70 -11.03 4.26
C GLU A 162 -17.05 -10.90 5.76
N GLY A 163 -16.55 -9.85 6.42
CA GLY A 163 -16.73 -9.67 7.87
C GLY A 163 -15.96 -10.69 8.70
N ILE A 164 -14.88 -11.24 8.14
CA ILE A 164 -14.02 -12.26 8.78
C ILE A 164 -12.84 -11.55 9.43
N GLU A 165 -12.44 -12.00 10.61
CA GLU A 165 -11.21 -11.54 11.26
C GLU A 165 -9.97 -11.96 10.45
N MET A 166 -8.99 -11.08 10.38
CA MET A 166 -7.73 -11.40 9.69
C MET A 166 -7.02 -12.56 10.38
N PRO A 167 -6.61 -13.61 9.64
CA PRO A 167 -5.80 -14.67 10.22
C PRO A 167 -4.45 -14.10 10.68
N HIS A 168 -4.08 -14.37 11.94
CA HIS A 168 -2.79 -13.95 12.50
C HIS A 168 -1.61 -14.71 11.88
N ASP A 169 -1.86 -15.93 11.37
CA ASP A 169 -0.89 -16.77 10.63
C ASP A 169 -0.78 -16.38 9.14
N SER A 170 -0.94 -15.10 8.84
CA SER A 170 -0.91 -14.60 7.47
C SER A 170 0.45 -14.85 6.82
N ILE A 171 0.44 -14.85 5.48
CA ILE A 171 1.45 -15.23 4.50
C ILE A 171 2.92 -14.78 4.74
N THR A 172 3.22 -13.97 5.74
CA THR A 172 4.50 -13.28 5.92
C THR A 172 5.15 -13.59 7.26
N ASP A 173 6.36 -14.17 7.27
CA ASP A 173 7.16 -14.41 8.49
C ASP A 173 7.73 -13.12 9.14
N ASP A 174 7.30 -11.94 8.71
CA ASP A 174 7.78 -10.65 9.21
C ASP A 174 6.73 -10.06 10.16
N GLU A 175 6.74 -10.55 11.39
CA GLU A 175 5.82 -10.17 12.49
C GLU A 175 5.73 -8.65 12.67
N ALA A 176 6.87 -7.94 12.58
CA ALA A 176 6.91 -6.49 12.64
C ALA A 176 6.21 -5.78 11.45
N THR A 177 6.07 -6.48 10.32
CA THR A 177 5.31 -6.00 9.17
C THR A 177 3.82 -6.27 9.34
N ILE A 178 3.44 -7.38 9.96
CA ILE A 178 2.05 -7.70 10.32
C ILE A 178 1.54 -6.71 11.38
N ASP A 179 2.33 -6.44 12.43
CA ASP A 179 1.96 -5.51 13.51
C ASP A 179 1.69 -4.09 13.00
N LYS A 180 2.57 -3.56 12.15
CA LYS A 180 2.37 -2.22 11.54
C LYS A 180 1.20 -2.18 10.56
N PHE A 181 0.85 -3.31 9.96
CA PHE A 181 -0.29 -3.43 9.06
C PHE A 181 -1.61 -3.51 9.85
N SER A 182 -1.63 -4.22 10.98
CA SER A 182 -2.81 -4.41 11.83
C SER A 182 -3.16 -3.17 12.66
N GLU A 183 -2.15 -2.40 13.11
CA GLU A 183 -2.35 -1.16 13.89
C GLU A 183 -3.04 -0.02 13.10
N SER A 184 -3.07 -0.08 11.77
CA SER A 184 -3.47 1.05 10.92
C SER A 184 -4.40 0.67 9.76
N THR A 185 -5.36 -0.23 10.01
CA THR A 185 -6.34 -0.69 9.00
C THR A 185 -7.14 0.45 8.36
N ALA A 186 -7.44 1.52 9.11
CA ALA A 186 -8.11 2.73 8.59
C ALA A 186 -7.25 3.54 7.59
N HIS A 187 -5.93 3.35 7.61
CA HIS A 187 -4.99 4.08 6.76
C HIS A 187 -4.59 3.32 5.51
N ILE A 188 -4.88 2.02 5.38
CA ILE A 188 -4.52 1.21 4.21
C ILE A 188 -5.65 1.09 3.19
N GLU A 189 -6.89 1.44 3.56
CA GLU A 189 -8.07 1.31 2.71
C GLU A 189 -7.93 2.01 1.35
N PHE A 190 -7.40 3.25 1.34
CA PHE A 190 -7.22 4.00 0.09
C PHE A 190 -6.24 3.33 -0.88
N LEU A 191 -5.28 2.54 -0.38
CA LEU A 191 -4.34 1.80 -1.23
C LEU A 191 -5.04 0.66 -1.96
N TRP A 192 -5.99 0.01 -1.29
CA TRP A 192 -6.84 -1.01 -1.89
C TRP A 192 -7.82 -0.40 -2.90
N GLU A 193 -8.44 0.74 -2.58
CA GLU A 193 -9.30 1.46 -3.53
C GLU A 193 -8.54 1.85 -4.81
N TYR A 194 -7.33 2.39 -4.67
CA TYR A 194 -6.44 2.65 -5.79
C TYR A 194 -6.23 1.38 -6.64
N ARG A 195 -5.85 0.28 -6.00
CA ARG A 195 -5.58 -1.00 -6.67
C ARG A 195 -6.81 -1.55 -7.39
N LEU A 196 -7.98 -1.55 -6.76
CA LEU A 196 -9.25 -1.94 -7.37
C LEU A 196 -9.55 -1.13 -8.62
N GLU A 197 -9.36 0.18 -8.55
CA GLU A 197 -9.60 1.07 -9.68
C GLU A 197 -8.66 0.75 -10.85
N GLN A 198 -7.37 0.50 -10.57
CA GLN A 198 -6.43 0.07 -11.61
C GLN A 198 -6.82 -1.27 -12.25
N VAL A 199 -7.30 -2.23 -11.44
CA VAL A 199 -7.78 -3.52 -11.95
C VAL A 199 -9.04 -3.35 -12.81
N ARG A 200 -9.96 -2.46 -12.45
CA ARG A 200 -11.15 -2.13 -13.25
C ARG A 200 -10.78 -1.52 -14.59
N LEU A 201 -9.91 -0.50 -14.58
CA LEU A 201 -9.40 0.15 -15.79
C LEU A 201 -8.66 -0.84 -16.71
N ALA A 202 -8.00 -1.85 -16.13
CA ALA A 202 -7.34 -2.91 -16.89
C ALA A 202 -8.30 -3.92 -17.53
N LYS A 203 -9.52 -4.08 -17.00
CA LYS A 203 -10.58 -4.93 -17.59
C LYS A 203 -11.36 -4.20 -18.69
N SER A 204 -11.41 -2.88 -18.67
CA SER A 204 -12.09 -2.05 -19.67
C SER A 204 -11.22 -1.70 -20.89
N SER A 205 -9.94 -2.10 -20.90
CA SER A 205 -8.96 -1.82 -21.97
C SER A 205 -8.53 -3.11 -22.66
#